data_AF-A0A380LQA5-F1
#
_entry.id   AF-A0A380LQA5-F1
#
_cell.length_a   1.000
_cell.length_b   1.000
_cell.length_c   1.000
_cell.angle_alpha   90.00
_cell.angle_beta   90.00
_cell.angle_gamma   90.00
#
_symmetry.space_group_name_H-M   'P 1'
#
loop_
_entity.id
_entity.type
_entity.pdbx_description
1 polymer ?
#
loop_
_entity_poly.entity_id
_entity_poly.type
_entity_poly.pdbx_seq_one_letter_code
_entity_poly.pdbx_strand_id
1 'polypeptide(L)'
;MYNVRKVQEDLIWVGASDHRLNLFENIHPIPRGVSYNSYVLLDEKNVLFDTVDWSVCGQFLENLKHVLDGKKTGCDPHPPCRARSFGKSGRGHASLSGS
;
A
#
# COMPACT_ATOMS: atom_id res chain seq x y z
N MET A 1 -13.50 -4.98 8.89
CA MET A 1 -13.75 -6.30 8.25
C MET A 1 -12.63 -6.54 7.27
N TYR A 2 -12.00 -7.72 7.29
CA TYR A 2 -10.83 -7.98 6.44
C TYR A 2 -11.25 -8.28 5.01
N ASN A 3 -10.56 -7.66 4.04
CA ASN A 3 -10.79 -7.89 2.61
C ASN A 3 -9.76 -8.89 2.08
N VAL A 4 -9.96 -10.15 2.43
CA VAL A 4 -9.07 -11.25 2.05
C VAL A 4 -9.87 -12.41 1.48
N ARG A 5 -9.34 -13.08 0.48
CA ARG A 5 -9.96 -14.26 -0.14
C ARG A 5 -8.91 -15.30 -0.47
N LYS A 6 -9.19 -16.54 -0.12
CA LYS A 6 -8.37 -17.68 -0.52
C LYS A 6 -8.61 -17.94 -2.02
N VAL A 7 -7.54 -17.89 -2.82
CA VAL A 7 -7.60 -18.18 -4.26
C VAL A 7 -7.19 -19.62 -4.52
N GLN A 8 -6.10 -20.05 -3.86
CA GLN A 8 -5.61 -21.43 -3.84
C GLN A 8 -5.18 -21.80 -2.41
N GLU A 9 -4.70 -23.02 -2.20
CA GLU A 9 -4.26 -23.51 -0.88
C GLU A 9 -3.20 -22.65 -0.21
N ASP A 10 -2.24 -22.19 -1.00
CA ASP A 10 -1.08 -21.37 -0.66
C ASP A 10 -1.21 -19.91 -1.13
N LEU A 11 -2.12 -19.63 -2.07
CA LEU A 11 -2.32 -18.29 -2.64
C LEU A 11 -3.54 -17.57 -2.06
N ILE A 12 -3.29 -16.43 -1.43
CA ILE A 12 -4.32 -15.60 -0.81
C ILE A 12 -4.34 -14.23 -1.47
N TRP A 13 -5.52 -13.80 -1.91
CA TRP A 13 -5.75 -12.44 -2.37
C TRP A 13 -6.02 -11.52 -1.19
N VAL A 14 -5.37 -10.35 -1.22
CA VAL A 14 -5.50 -9.27 -0.25
C VAL A 14 -5.90 -8.02 -1.01
N GLY A 15 -7.13 -7.54 -0.78
CA GLY A 15 -7.68 -6.41 -1.50
C GLY A 15 -7.84 -5.16 -0.67
N ALA A 16 -7.80 -4.01 -1.33
CA ALA A 16 -8.32 -2.76 -0.79
C ALA A 16 -9.01 -1.94 -1.89
N SER A 17 -10.20 -1.42 -1.61
CA SER A 17 -10.94 -0.58 -2.56
C SER A 17 -10.94 0.87 -2.08
N ASP A 18 -10.61 1.79 -2.99
CA ASP A 18 -10.67 3.23 -2.76
C ASP A 18 -11.69 3.86 -3.71
N HIS A 19 -12.82 4.30 -3.16
CA HIS A 19 -13.86 5.04 -3.87
C HIS A 19 -13.77 6.57 -3.67
N ARG A 20 -12.78 7.05 -2.91
CA ARG A 20 -12.60 8.48 -2.62
C ARG A 20 -11.88 9.20 -3.75
N LEU A 21 -11.03 8.48 -4.48
CA LEU A 21 -10.34 9.01 -5.65
C LEU A 21 -11.33 9.10 -6.82
N ASN A 22 -11.52 10.31 -7.33
CA ASN A 22 -12.32 10.57 -8.53
C ASN A 22 -11.46 10.55 -9.81
N LEU A 23 -10.13 10.68 -9.66
CA LEU A 23 -9.15 10.67 -10.74
C LEU A 23 -8.03 9.67 -10.42
N PHE A 24 -7.79 8.72 -11.31
CA PHE A 24 -6.61 7.87 -11.31
C PHE A 24 -5.43 8.65 -11.92
N GLU A 25 -4.29 8.66 -11.24
CA GLU A 25 -3.09 9.45 -11.60
C GLU A 25 -3.36 10.93 -11.90
N ASN A 26 -4.45 11.47 -11.34
CA ASN A 26 -4.90 12.85 -11.55
C ASN A 26 -5.25 13.21 -13.02
N ILE A 27 -5.47 12.20 -13.89
CA ILE A 27 -5.77 12.39 -15.32
C ILE A 27 -7.01 11.61 -15.75
N HIS A 28 -7.22 10.40 -15.21
CA HIS A 28 -8.25 9.48 -15.70
C HIS A 28 -9.47 9.44 -14.75
N PRO A 29 -10.68 9.80 -15.19
CA PRO A 29 -11.86 9.75 -14.33
C PRO A 29 -12.24 8.32 -13.97
N ILE A 30 -12.45 8.08 -12.67
CA ILE A 30 -12.78 6.77 -12.09
C ILE A 30 -14.08 6.87 -11.26
N PRO A 31 -15.26 6.92 -11.90
CA PRO A 31 -16.54 7.13 -11.20
C PRO A 31 -16.92 6.00 -10.25
N ARG A 32 -16.29 4.82 -10.38
CA ARG A 32 -16.47 3.67 -9.47
C ARG A 32 -15.29 3.43 -8.54
N GLY A 33 -14.32 4.35 -8.49
CA GLY A 33 -13.10 4.19 -7.71
C GLY A 33 -12.12 3.18 -8.31
N VAL A 34 -11.12 2.80 -7.49
CA VAL A 34 -10.02 1.89 -7.83
C VAL A 34 -9.98 0.75 -6.82
N SER A 35 -9.59 -0.43 -7.29
CA SER A 35 -9.28 -1.57 -6.42
C SER A 35 -7.82 -1.93 -6.54
N TYR A 36 -7.16 -1.99 -5.40
CA TYR A 36 -5.80 -2.47 -5.24
C TYR A 36 -5.86 -3.96 -4.93
N ASN A 37 -5.29 -4.76 -5.81
CA ASN A 37 -5.27 -6.21 -5.70
C ASN A 37 -3.83 -6.64 -5.42
N SER A 38 -3.59 -7.16 -4.22
CA SER A 38 -2.33 -7.77 -3.84
C SER A 38 -2.53 -9.26 -3.60
N TYR A 39 -1.46 -10.03 -3.70
CA TYR A 39 -1.50 -11.47 -3.44
C TYR A 39 -0.38 -11.87 -2.49
N VAL A 40 -0.65 -12.82 -1.61
CA VAL A 40 0.32 -13.39 -0.69
C VAL A 40 0.41 -14.88 -0.99
N LEU A 41 1.61 -15.35 -1.29
CA LEU A 41 1.91 -16.77 -1.42
C LEU A 41 2.57 -17.23 -0.12
N LEU A 42 1.91 -18.19 0.53
CA LEU A 42 2.36 -18.82 1.76
C LEU A 42 3.14 -20.09 1.42
N ASP A 43 4.44 -20.05 1.66
CA ASP A 43 5.36 -21.17 1.44
C ASP A 43 6.46 -21.12 2.52
N GLU A 44 7.55 -21.89 2.38
CA GLU A 44 8.72 -21.82 3.27
C GLU A 44 9.23 -20.37 3.45
N LYS A 45 9.14 -19.58 2.38
CA LYS A 45 9.30 -18.12 2.42
C LYS A 45 8.03 -17.47 1.91
N ASN A 46 7.35 -16.70 2.78
CA ASN A 46 6.15 -15.99 2.35
C ASN A 46 6.53 -14.83 1.40
N VAL A 47 5.87 -14.78 0.25
CA VAL A 47 6.10 -13.77 -0.81
C VAL A 47 4.85 -12.90 -0.95
N LEU A 48 5.07 -11.58 -1.02
CA LEU A 48 4.03 -10.61 -1.29
C LEU A 48 4.16 -10.11 -2.74
N PHE A 49 3.05 -10.17 -3.47
CA PHE A 49 2.89 -9.63 -4.81
C PHE A 49 2.07 -8.33 -4.74
N ASP A 50 2.62 -7.30 -5.35
CA ASP A 50 2.10 -5.94 -5.44
C ASP A 50 1.86 -5.23 -4.10
N THR A 51 1.97 -3.91 -4.15
CA THR A 51 1.70 -3.01 -3.02
C THR A 51 0.53 -2.09 -3.33
N VAL A 52 0.02 -1.46 -2.28
CA VAL A 52 -1.12 -0.55 -2.37
C VAL A 52 -0.68 0.91 -2.23
N ASP A 53 -1.54 1.84 -2.64
CA ASP A 53 -1.33 3.26 -2.38
C ASP A 53 -1.43 3.58 -0.87
N TRP A 54 -0.84 4.71 -0.49
CA TRP A 54 -0.94 5.26 0.86
C TRP A 54 -2.38 5.40 1.35
N SER A 55 -3.31 5.77 0.47
CA SER A 55 -4.72 6.01 0.83
C SER A 55 -5.40 4.81 1.50
N VAL A 56 -4.94 3.60 1.18
CA VAL A 56 -5.49 2.32 1.67
C VAL A 56 -4.49 1.48 2.44
N CYS A 57 -3.28 2.00 2.68
CA CYS A 57 -2.17 1.29 3.34
C CYS A 57 -2.55 0.76 4.73
N GLY A 58 -3.33 1.52 5.51
CA GLY A 58 -3.79 1.09 6.84
C GLY A 58 -4.62 -0.20 6.78
N GLN A 59 -5.65 -0.23 5.93
CA GLN A 59 -6.50 -1.41 5.76
C GLN A 59 -5.72 -2.60 5.19
N PHE A 60 -4.79 -2.34 4.27
CA PHE A 60 -3.94 -3.36 3.68
C PHE A 60 -3.03 -4.02 4.72
N LEU A 61 -2.37 -3.24 5.58
CA LEU A 61 -1.52 -3.78 6.64
C LEU A 61 -2.31 -4.59 7.67
N GLU A 62 -3.54 -4.19 7.99
CA GLU A 62 -4.43 -4.98 8.83
C GLU A 62 -4.80 -6.33 8.20
N ASN A 63 -5.16 -6.32 6.91
CA ASN A 63 -5.47 -7.54 6.17
C ASN A 63 -4.25 -8.46 6.08
N LEU A 64 -3.07 -7.89 5.83
CA LEU A 64 -1.83 -8.65 5.70
C LEU A 64 -1.41 -9.27 7.04
N LYS A 65 -1.51 -8.53 8.15
CA LYS A 65 -1.27 -9.06 9.50
C LYS A 65 -2.22 -10.22 9.82
N HIS A 66 -3.49 -10.10 9.42
CA HIS A 66 -4.47 -11.16 9.61
C HIS A 66 -4.13 -12.42 8.80
N VAL A 67 -3.66 -12.27 7.55
CA VAL A 67 -3.28 -13.40 6.68
C VAL A 67 -1.99 -14.08 7.14
N LEU A 68 -1.03 -13.30 7.62
CA LEU A 68 0.28 -13.83 8.02
C LEU A 68 0.26 -14.46 9.41
N ASP A 69 -0.70 -14.14 10.28
CA ASP A 69 -0.86 -14.72 11.63
C ASP A 69 0.46 -14.76 12.44
N GLY A 70 1.22 -13.65 12.40
CA GLY A 70 2.51 -13.53 13.07
C GLY A 70 3.72 -14.11 12.31
N LYS A 71 3.53 -14.73 11.14
CA LYS A 71 4.61 -15.12 10.24
C LYS A 71 5.20 -13.89 9.54
N LYS A 72 6.51 -13.89 9.32
CA LYS A 72 7.17 -12.82 8.55
C LYS A 72 7.18 -13.16 7.06
N THR A 73 7.03 -12.14 6.23
CA THR A 73 7.35 -12.22 4.80
C THR A 73 8.85 -12.05 4.59
N GLY A 74 9.38 -12.61 3.50
CA GLY A 74 10.80 -12.46 3.15
C GLY A 74 11.19 -10.99 2.89
N CYS A 75 10.23 -10.20 2.42
CA CYS A 75 10.29 -8.74 2.42
C CYS A 75 9.40 -8.23 3.54
N ASP A 76 9.97 -7.64 4.60
CA ASP A 76 9.14 -6.92 5.55
C ASP A 76 8.40 -5.82 4.78
N PRO A 77 7.05 -5.78 4.81
CA PRO A 77 6.29 -4.65 4.33
C PRO A 77 6.55 -3.53 5.32
N HIS A 78 7.76 -2.96 5.28
CA HIS A 78 7.92 -1.60 5.68
C HIS A 78 6.87 -0.85 4.87
N PRO A 79 6.03 -0.01 5.50
CA PRO A 79 5.12 0.80 4.71
C PRO A 79 5.97 1.45 3.61
N PRO A 80 5.51 1.53 2.35
CA PRO A 80 6.18 2.35 1.35
C PRO A 80 6.04 3.81 1.80
N CYS A 81 6.81 4.17 2.82
CA CYS A 81 6.58 5.28 3.74
C CYS A 81 7.63 6.37 3.56
N ARG A 82 8.26 6.39 2.38
CA ARG A 82 8.88 7.56 1.78
C ARG A 82 8.71 7.44 0.28
N ALA A 83 7.48 7.55 -0.20
CA ALA A 83 7.29 8.36 -1.39
C ALA A 83 7.86 9.74 -1.01
N ARG A 84 9.09 10.06 -1.44
CA ARG A 84 9.52 11.46 -1.47
C ARG A 84 8.43 12.16 -2.27
N SER A 85 7.69 13.04 -1.60
CA SER A 85 6.90 14.07 -2.25
C SER A 85 7.87 14.93 -3.07
N PHE A 86 8.19 14.47 -4.27
CA PHE A 86 8.88 15.28 -5.27
C PHE A 86 7.86 16.25 -5.83
N GLY A 87 7.89 17.46 -5.27
CA GLY A 87 7.28 18.66 -5.85
C GLY A 87 5.86 18.96 -5.39
N LYS A 88 5.74 19.90 -4.43
CA LYS A 88 5.08 21.20 -4.65
C LYS A 88 5.30 22.15 -3.45
N SER A 89 6.20 23.11 -3.69
CA SER A 89 6.22 24.51 -3.24
C SER A 89 6.07 24.90 -1.76
N GLY A 90 7.07 25.61 -1.24
CA GLY A 90 6.93 26.51 -0.10
C GLY A 90 8.25 27.19 0.29
N ARG A 91 8.37 28.49 0.05
CA ARG A 91 9.54 29.35 0.32
C ARG A 91 10.05 29.21 1.77
N GLY A 92 11.36 29.03 1.94
CA GLY A 92 12.08 29.18 3.20
C GLY A 92 13.41 29.86 2.94
N HIS A 93 13.51 31.13 3.34
CA HIS A 93 14.69 31.97 3.25
C HIS A 93 15.80 31.36 4.12
N ALA A 94 16.91 30.94 3.52
CA ALA A 94 18.09 30.53 4.28
C ALA A 94 18.88 31.79 4.66
N SER A 95 18.68 32.28 5.87
CA SER A 95 19.59 33.24 6.50
C SER A 95 20.86 32.51 6.92
N LEU A 96 21.96 32.79 6.22
CA LEU A 96 23.31 32.45 6.65
C LEU A 96 23.74 33.42 7.76
N SER A 97 23.99 32.87 8.95
CA SER A 97 24.82 33.45 10.01
C SER A 97 25.53 32.27 10.67
N GLY A 98 26.85 32.09 10.65
CA GLY A 98 27.89 33.11 10.63
C GLY A 98 28.10 33.64 12.05
N SER A 99 28.72 32.84 12.91
CA SER A 99 29.62 33.19 14.04
C SER A 99 30.11 31.92 14.73
#